data_AF-A0A151RTT6-F1
#
_entry.id   AF-A0A151RTT6-F1
#
_cell.length_a   1.000
_cell.length_b   1.000
_cell.length_c   1.000
_cell.angle_alpha   90.00
_cell.angle_beta   90.00
_cell.angle_gamma   90.00
#
_symmetry.space_group_name_H-M   'P 1'
#
loop_
_entity.id
_entity.type
_entity.pdbx_description
1 polymer ?
#
loop_
_entity_poly.entity_id
_entity_poly.type
_entity_poly.pdbx_seq_one_letter_code
_entity_poly.pdbx_strand_id
1 'polypeptide(L)' 'MIHKQWHVSYQSTPCDLKCSCLRMESVGIPCDHILAVLVHLNLSELPKCLVLKRWTKVAKDEVKGNVSTHRWDS' A
#
# COMPACT_ATOMS: atom_id res chain seq x y z
N MET A 1 5.66 10.71 30.75
CA MET A 1 4.96 10.81 29.45
C MET A 1 5.90 10.23 28.40
N ILE A 2 5.58 9.06 27.83
CA ILE A 2 6.44 8.43 26.82
C ILE A 2 6.09 9.07 25.47
N HIS A 3 6.99 9.88 24.91
CA HIS A 3 6.84 10.35 23.54
C HIS A 3 7.02 9.16 22.60
N LYS A 4 5.95 8.81 21.88
CA LYS A 4 5.99 7.73 20.92
C LYS A 4 6.71 8.21 19.66
N GLN A 5 7.85 7.59 19.34
CA GLN A 5 8.61 7.87 18.13
C GLN A 5 8.32 6.81 17.06
N TRP A 6 8.26 7.25 15.80
CA TRP A 6 8.11 6.37 14.65
C TRP A 6 9.35 6.48 13.76
N HIS A 7 9.77 5.35 13.22
CA HIS A 7 10.89 5.29 12.29
C HIS A 7 10.33 4.95 10.91
N VAL A 8 10.78 5.68 9.90
CA VAL A 8 10.43 5.43 8.50
C VAL A 8 11.73 5.21 7.73
N SER A 9 11.83 4.09 7.02
CA SER A 9 12.97 3.79 6.15
C SER A 9 12.50 3.84 4.70
N TYR A 10 13.28 4.51 3.85
CA TYR A 10 13.04 4.57 2.42
C TYR A 10 14.29 4.14 1.66
N GLN A 11 14.14 3.18 0.76
CA GLN A 11 15.13 2.76 -0.22
C GLN A 11 14.50 2.92 -1.60
N SER A 12 15.21 3.58 -2.51
CA SER A 12 14.74 3.81 -3.88
C SER A 12 14.93 2.59 -4.78
N THR A 13 16.01 1.82 -4.57
CA THR A 13 16.37 0.63 -5.36
C THR A 13 16.93 -0.50 -4.47
N PRO A 14 16.22 -1.63 -4.31
CA PRO A 14 14.81 -1.82 -4.68
C PRO A 14 13.91 -0.82 -3.94
N CYS A 15 12.76 -0.48 -4.53
CA CYS A 15 11.78 0.38 -3.87
C CYS A 15 11.29 -0.36 -2.62
N ASP A 16 11.64 0.14 -1.44
CA ASP A 16 11.15 -0.37 -0.16
C ASP A 16 10.87 0.82 0.77
N LEU A 17 9.67 0.84 1.34
CA LEU A 17 9.26 1.90 2.24
C LEU A 17 8.49 1.28 3.41
N LYS A 18 9.08 1.38 4.59
CA LYS A 18 8.55 0.78 5.82
C LYS A 18 8.39 1.82 6.91
N CYS A 19 7.39 1.61 7.76
CA CYS A 19 7.19 2.42 8.95
C CYS A 19 6.99 1.51 10.16
N SER A 20 7.61 1.84 11.28
CA SER A 20 7.46 1.08 12.53
C SER A 20 6.03 1.06 13.10
N CYS A 21 5.10 1.85 12.52
CA CYS A 21 3.67 1.77 12.84
C CYS A 21 2.92 0.61 12.19
N LEU A 22 3.53 -0.06 11.21
CA LEU A 22 3.01 -1.24 10.55
C LEU A 22 1.65 -1.08 9.85
N ARG A 23 1.21 0.17 9.60
CA ARG A 23 -0.11 0.42 8.97
C ARG A 23 -0.14 -0.02 7.51
N MET A 24 1.00 0.04 6.81
CA MET A 24 1.10 -0.46 5.45
C MET A 24 1.03 -2.00 5.43
N GLU A 25 1.63 -2.67 6.41
CA GLU A 25 1.67 -4.12 6.50
C GLU A 25 0.31 -4.69 6.96
N SER A 26 -0.38 -3.98 7.86
CA SER A 26 -1.68 -4.41 8.41
C SER A 26 -2.87 -3.98 7.55
N VAL A 27 -2.94 -2.69 7.20
CA VAL A 27 -4.08 -2.09 6.47
C VAL A 27 -3.78 -1.98 4.98
N GLY A 28 -2.52 -2.00 4.55
CA GLY A 28 -2.09 -1.83 3.15
C GLY A 28 -2.44 -0.48 2.54
N ILE A 29 -2.40 0.55 3.38
CA ILE A 29 -2.42 1.95 2.98
C ILE A 29 -1.25 2.68 3.66
N PRO A 30 -0.63 3.67 3.01
CA PRO A 30 0.40 4.49 3.64
C PRO A 30 -0.13 5.16 4.91
N CYS A 31 0.66 5.16 5.99
CA CYS A 31 0.35 5.99 7.15
C CYS A 31 0.73 7.46 6.91
N ASP A 32 0.24 8.30 7.81
CA ASP A 32 0.61 9.71 7.93
C ASP A 32 2.13 9.91 8.01
N HIS A 33 2.87 9.03 8.69
CA HIS A 33 4.33 9.10 8.75
C HIS A 33 5.00 8.82 7.40
N ILE A 34 4.51 7.83 6.65
CA ILE A 34 5.00 7.53 5.30
C ILE A 34 4.71 8.71 4.38
N LEU A 35 3.48 9.22 4.42
CA LEU A 35 3.07 10.36 3.60
C LEU A 35 3.92 11.60 3.86
N ALA A 36 4.23 11.89 5.14
CA ALA A 36 5.12 12.99 5.50
C ALA A 36 6.52 12.84 4.87
N VAL A 37 7.08 11.63 4.84
CA VAL A 37 8.37 11.37 4.17
C VAL A 37 8.25 11.54 2.65
N LEU A 38 7.17 11.07 2.02
CA LEU A 38 6.97 11.28 0.58
C LEU A 38 6.93 12.77 0.21
N VAL A 39 6.24 13.58 1.03
CA VAL A 39 6.18 15.04 0.87
C VAL A 39 7.57 15.64 1.08
N HIS A 40 8.29 15.23 2.13
CA HIS A 40 9.65 15.72 2.40
C HIS A 40 10.63 15.42 1.26
N LEU A 41 10.50 14.25 0.63
CA LEU A 41 11.30 13.84 -0.52
C LEU A 41 10.82 14.46 -1.85
N ASN A 42 9.77 15.29 -1.84
CA ASN A 42 9.16 15.90 -3.02
C ASN A 42 8.81 14.88 -4.12
N LEU A 43 8.31 13.71 -3.71
CA LEU A 43 7.86 12.70 -4.67
C LEU A 43 6.48 13.11 -5.21
N SER A 44 6.42 13.40 -6.51
CA SER A 44 5.19 13.78 -7.21
C SER A 44 4.25 12.60 -7.44
N GLU A 45 4.77 11.37 -7.36
CA GLU A 45 4.04 10.14 -7.58
C GLU A 45 4.24 9.17 -6.42
N LEU A 46 3.22 8.33 -6.18
CA LEU A 46 3.31 7.28 -5.17
C LEU A 46 4.34 6.22 -5.62
N PRO A 47 5.37 5.91 -4.82
CA PRO A 47 6.32 4.85 -5.14
C PRO A 47 5.61 3.52 -5.44
N LYS A 48 6.08 2.79 -6.46
CA LYS A 48 5.48 1.50 -6.87
C LYS A 48 5.39 0.48 -5.72
N CYS A 49 6.33 0.52 -4.78
CA CYS A 49 6.32 -0.35 -3.61
C CYS A 49 5.16 -0.09 -2.63
N LEU A 50 4.46 1.05 -2.76
CA LEU A 50 3.24 1.34 -2.01
C LEU A 50 1.95 0.97 -2.76
N VAL A 51 2.05 0.57 -4.04
CA VAL A 51 0.88 0.22 -4.87
C VAL A 51 0.63 -1.28 -4.79
N LEU A 52 -0.24 -1.71 -3.87
CA LEU A 52 -0.62 -3.13 -3.75
C LEU A 52 -1.57 -3.55 -4.89
N LYS A 53 -1.44 -4.80 -5.37
CA LYS A 53 -2.25 -5.37 -6.46
C LYS A 53 -3.76 -5.18 -6.29
N ARG A 54 -4.27 -5.34 -5.06
CA ARG A 54 -5.69 -5.15 -4.74
C ARG A 54 -6.21 -3.72 -4.99
N TRP A 55 -5.32 -2.72 -5.05
CA TRP A 55 -5.66 -1.33 -5.35
C TRP A 55 -5.49 -0.98 -6.84
N THR A 56 -5.12 -1.95 -7.66
CA THR A 56 -4.95 -1.75 -9.11
C THR A 56 -6.24 -2.09 -9.87
N LYS A 57 -6.36 -1.58 -11.09
CA LYS A 57 -7.50 -1.89 -11.99
C LYS A 57 -7.62 -3.40 -12.29
N VAL A 58 -6.53 -4.14 -12.19
CA VAL A 58 -6.48 -5.59 -12.45
C VAL A 58 -6.72 -6.44 -11.20
N ALA A 59 -7.15 -5.84 -10.08
CA ALA A 59 -7.42 -6.57 -8.83
C ALA A 59 -8.41 -7.74 -9.01
N LYS A 60 -9.34 -7.66 -9.97
CA LYS A 60 -10.34 -8.70 -10.24
C LYS A 60 -9.88 -9.77 -11.23
N ASP A 61 -8.73 -9.59 -11.89
CA ASP A 61 -8.33 -10.48 -12.98
C ASP A 61 -7.94 -11.90 -12.48
N GLU A 62 -7.54 -12.02 -11.21
CA GLU A 62 -7.26 -13.32 -10.56
C GLU A 62 -8.51 -14.17 -10.28
N VAL A 63 -9.71 -13.57 -10.29
CA VAL A 63 -10.97 -14.29 -9.98
C VAL A 63 -11.49 -15.09 -11.18
N LYS A 64 -10.88 -14.94 -12.36
CA LYS A 64 -11.34 -15.59 -13.61
C LYS A 64 -11.11 -17.09 -13.67
N GLY A 65 -10.42 -17.69 -12.69
CA GLY A 65 -10.12 -19.11 -12.65
C GLY A 65 -10.91 -19.89 -11.61
N ASN A 66 -12.27 -19.87 -11.64
CA ASN A 66 -13.22 -20.83 -11.03
C ASN A 66 -14.58 -20.24 -10.58
N VAL A 67 -15.16 -19.26 -11.27
CA VAL A 67 -16.57 -18.91 -11.03
C VAL A 67 -17.47 -19.83 -11.85
N SER A 68 -18.09 -20.82 -11.19
CA SER A 68 -19.36 -21.39 -11.63
C SER A 68 -20.38 -20.26 -11.64
N THR A 69 -20.86 -19.90 -12.81
CA THR A 69 -21.84 -18.84 -13.04
C THR A 69 -23.16 -19.18 -12.36
N HIS A 70 -23.35 -18.78 -11.10
CA HIS A 70 -24.69 -18.56 -10.57
C HIS A 70 -25.19 -17.22 -11.10
N ARG A 71 -25.80 -17.29 -12.28
CA ARG A 71 -26.61 -16.24 -12.89
C ARG A 71 -27.84 -16.04 -11.99
N TRP A 72 -27.94 -14.89 -11.34
CA TRP A 72 -29.18 -14.45 -10.71
C TRP A 72 -30.00 -13.76 -11.81
N ASP A 73 -30.87 -14.53 -12.47
CA ASP A 73 -31.94 -13.96 -13.29
C ASP A 73 -33.03 -13.42 -12.35
N SER A 74 -33.39 -12.15 -12.52
CA SER A 74 -34.59 -11.53 -11.93
C SER A 74 -35.71 -11.52 -12.96
#